data_AF-A0A7V2CNY1-F1
#
_entry.id   AF-A0A7V2CNY1-F1
#
_cell.length_a   1.000
_cell.length_b   1.000
_cell.length_c   1.000
_cell.angle_alpha   90.00
_cell.angle_beta   90.00
_cell.angle_gamma   90.00
#
_symmetry.space_group_name_H-M   'P 1'
#
loop_
_entity.id
_entity.type
_entity.pdbx_description
1 polymer ?
#
loop_
_entity_poly.entity_id
_entity_poly.type
_entity_poly.pdbx_seq_one_letter_code
_entity_poly.pdbx_strand_id
1 'polypeptide(L)'
;MIPAWRSTNRLLPTPLTTLIGAILAMGGVVGTALADSYPGLANFDVRYEAAGGKQAAAARTVTEEGGRESAEQRLRETVGRVAFSYDEVFNTPRFIRSTSNFLVEADPDNPRTPEEMVAGFIADFGGLLSIRPEELATTRVTRNATSRISGARNIRYQQQIGGIDVFGAELRATVTRQGHLLNVSSLLLNTVGQPGLLTPQQPQISAAQALVWAAANIGVQLESMPLVAEVGDGPDRRHVFAPSPDFWYPPTAALVYFPMSPSEVRIAWDVLVPEKNTVNLYRIIVDARRSEVLFRANLTEQAATEQIMLNVFTGDSPAPLTPFPPGTPRTFQAAPVSRELVTLIALDEVASPNGWMDDGDNTTEGNNCIAIIDRDFSQTADEVVEGDPPRKFDFALSLSNAPETYSKASCVNLFYWVNFCHDRMYQLGFDEISGNFQAGNFGRGGFGDDPVLALCQAGADFGFANNAFFATPPDGES
;
A
#
# COMPACT_ATOMS: atom_id res chain seq x y z
N MET A 1 -60.75 37.21 16.32
CA MET A 1 -61.85 36.43 16.94
C MET A 1 -61.55 34.97 16.62
N ILE A 2 -61.27 34.20 17.69
CA ILE A 2 -61.07 32.73 17.84
C ILE A 2 -62.29 31.97 17.22
N PRO A 3 -62.33 30.62 16.94
CA PRO A 3 -61.49 29.44 17.24
C PRO A 3 -61.17 28.49 16.03
N ALA A 4 -60.20 27.55 16.07
CA ALA A 4 -60.14 26.22 16.75
C ALA A 4 -61.08 25.15 16.15
N TRP A 5 -60.85 23.83 16.09
CA TRP A 5 -59.81 22.86 16.49
C TRP A 5 -60.34 21.46 16.03
N ARG A 6 -59.48 20.47 15.74
CA ARG A 6 -59.62 18.98 15.95
C ARG A 6 -58.47 18.27 15.22
N SER A 7 -57.35 17.94 15.89
CA SER A 7 -57.00 16.66 16.55
C SER A 7 -56.94 15.45 15.59
N THR A 8 -55.78 14.80 15.43
CA THR A 8 -55.37 13.68 16.30
C THR A 8 -53.87 13.36 16.23
N ASN A 9 -53.31 12.98 17.39
CA ASN A 9 -51.94 12.54 17.65
C ASN A 9 -51.65 11.10 17.17
N ARG A 10 -50.39 10.80 16.80
CA ARG A 10 -49.43 9.97 17.60
C ARG A 10 -48.09 9.67 16.89
N LEU A 11 -47.01 9.96 17.62
CA LEU A 11 -45.80 9.15 17.86
C LEU A 11 -44.70 8.98 16.78
N LEU A 12 -43.61 9.75 16.92
CA LEU A 12 -42.21 9.36 17.25
C LEU A 12 -41.17 10.27 16.55
N PRO A 13 -40.05 10.64 17.21
CA PRO A 13 -39.10 11.62 16.71
C PRO A 13 -38.05 11.02 15.77
N THR A 14 -37.69 11.83 14.77
CA THR A 14 -36.62 11.71 13.78
C THR A 14 -35.21 11.97 14.37
N PRO A 15 -34.14 11.63 13.61
CA PRO A 15 -32.81 11.32 14.15
C PRO A 15 -31.90 12.55 14.31
N LEU A 16 -30.91 12.46 15.20
CA LEU A 16 -29.83 13.45 15.31
C LEU A 16 -28.56 12.94 14.63
N THR A 17 -28.19 13.69 13.61
CA THR A 17 -26.93 13.71 12.88
C THR A 17 -25.88 14.51 13.68
N THR A 18 -24.63 14.06 13.60
CA THR A 18 -23.38 14.85 13.71
C THR A 18 -23.00 15.47 15.07
N LEU A 19 -21.86 15.04 15.62
CA LEU A 19 -20.91 15.96 16.27
C LEU A 19 -19.47 15.46 16.11
N ILE A 20 -18.75 16.10 15.19
CA ILE A 20 -17.28 16.15 15.13
C ILE A 20 -16.91 17.52 15.68
N GLY A 21 -15.95 17.59 16.59
CA GLY A 21 -15.17 18.80 16.87
C GLY A 21 -15.08 19.23 18.34
N ALA A 22 -13.83 19.50 18.73
CA ALA A 22 -13.35 20.35 19.83
C ALA A 22 -12.90 19.64 21.12
N ILE A 23 -11.58 19.41 21.22
CA ILE A 23 -10.81 19.74 22.44
C ILE A 23 -9.47 20.36 22.02
N LEU A 24 -9.33 21.67 22.22
CA LEU A 24 -8.05 22.35 22.34
C LEU A 24 -8.26 23.57 23.23
N ALA A 25 -7.69 23.53 24.43
CA ALA A 25 -7.14 24.66 25.20
C ALA A 25 -7.17 24.36 26.72
N MET A 26 -6.04 23.92 27.27
CA MET A 26 -5.56 24.47 28.54
C MET A 26 -4.06 24.74 28.39
N GLY A 27 -3.72 26.02 28.34
CA GLY A 27 -2.35 26.50 28.33
C GLY A 27 -1.74 26.37 29.73
N GLY A 28 -0.66 25.63 29.81
CA GLY A 28 0.32 25.64 30.88
C GLY A 28 1.67 25.39 30.23
N VAL A 29 2.70 26.13 30.61
CA VAL A 29 4.05 26.10 30.02
C VAL A 29 4.56 24.66 29.93
N VAL A 30 4.62 24.11 28.70
CA VAL A 30 5.28 22.83 28.42
C VAL A 30 6.57 23.18 27.69
N GLY A 31 7.69 22.72 28.25
CA GLY A 31 8.97 22.72 27.54
C GLY A 31 8.83 21.97 26.21
N THR A 32 9.74 22.24 25.30
CA THR A 32 9.91 21.52 24.03
C THR A 32 10.12 20.03 24.28
N ALA A 33 9.04 19.29 24.47
CA ALA A 33 9.02 17.86 24.22
C ALA A 33 8.88 17.76 22.70
N LEU A 34 9.95 17.32 22.05
CA LEU A 34 9.89 16.78 20.70
C LEU A 34 8.66 15.88 20.62
N ALA A 35 7.88 15.97 19.54
CA ALA A 35 6.84 14.99 19.31
C ALA A 35 7.56 13.64 19.25
N ASP A 36 7.46 12.83 20.31
CA ASP A 36 8.05 11.50 20.31
C ASP A 36 7.36 10.73 19.18
N SER A 37 8.05 10.58 18.04
CA SER A 37 7.64 9.62 17.04
C SER A 37 7.68 8.26 17.73
N TYR A 38 6.60 7.49 17.59
CA TYR A 38 6.55 6.12 18.09
C TYR A 38 6.84 5.18 16.91
N PRO A 39 8.11 5.04 16.46
CA PRO A 39 8.41 4.16 15.34
C PRO A 39 7.92 2.75 15.70
N GLY A 40 6.96 2.26 14.91
CA GLY A 40 6.43 0.93 15.12
C GLY A 40 7.46 -0.13 14.80
N LEU A 41 7.27 -1.34 15.33
CA LEU A 41 8.01 -2.52 14.92
C LEU A 41 7.73 -2.80 13.44
N ALA A 42 8.78 -3.21 12.73
CA ALA A 42 8.68 -3.59 11.33
C ALA A 42 7.60 -4.65 11.10
N ASN A 43 6.95 -4.57 9.93
CA ASN A 43 6.03 -5.59 9.48
C ASN A 43 6.77 -6.93 9.36
N PHE A 44 6.06 -8.02 9.58
CA PHE A 44 6.62 -9.36 9.53
C PHE A 44 5.63 -10.30 8.84
N ASP A 45 6.14 -11.20 8.01
CA ASP A 45 5.34 -12.25 7.39
C ASP A 45 6.21 -13.49 7.17
N VAL A 46 5.82 -14.59 7.81
CA VAL A 46 6.57 -15.85 7.83
C VAL A 46 6.82 -16.43 6.43
N ARG A 47 5.98 -16.06 5.45
CA ARG A 47 6.07 -16.51 4.06
C ARG A 47 7.30 -15.97 3.35
N TYR A 48 7.84 -14.84 3.83
CA TYR A 48 9.03 -14.20 3.28
C TYR A 48 10.29 -14.44 4.14
N GLU A 49 10.14 -14.69 5.44
CA GLU A 49 11.26 -14.84 6.40
C GLU A 49 11.75 -16.28 6.61
N ALA A 50 10.89 -17.31 6.49
CA ALA A 50 11.31 -18.72 6.63
C ALA A 50 12.21 -19.21 5.48
N ALA A 51 12.51 -18.32 4.53
CA ALA A 51 13.28 -18.57 3.33
C ALA A 51 14.61 -17.81 3.43
N GLY A 52 15.65 -18.47 3.95
CA GLY A 52 17.05 -18.11 3.65
C GLY A 52 17.35 -18.32 2.17
N GLY A 53 16.68 -17.54 1.31
CA GLY A 53 16.47 -17.83 -0.10
C GLY A 53 15.09 -18.41 -0.37
N LYS A 54 14.25 -17.62 -1.04
CA LYS A 54 13.18 -18.02 -1.97
C LYS A 54 12.68 -19.46 -1.79
N GLN A 55 11.71 -19.71 -0.90
CA GLN A 55 10.74 -20.77 -1.21
C GLN A 55 9.86 -20.27 -2.35
N ALA A 56 10.43 -20.28 -3.55
CA ALA A 56 9.68 -20.23 -4.78
C ALA A 56 8.53 -21.23 -4.65
N ALA A 57 7.32 -20.76 -4.95
CA ALA A 57 6.08 -21.53 -5.02
C ALA A 57 6.37 -23.03 -5.18
N ALA A 58 5.95 -23.85 -4.20
CA ALA A 58 6.07 -25.30 -4.28
C ALA A 58 5.72 -25.74 -5.71
N ALA A 59 6.71 -26.35 -6.39
CA ALA A 59 6.66 -26.60 -7.83
C ALA A 59 5.30 -27.18 -8.22
N ARG A 60 4.54 -26.41 -9.02
CA ARG A 60 3.27 -26.88 -9.56
C ARG A 60 3.55 -28.14 -10.38
N THR A 61 2.57 -29.02 -10.46
CA THR A 61 2.74 -30.17 -11.35
C THR A 61 2.82 -29.69 -12.81
N VAL A 62 3.62 -30.36 -13.64
CA VAL A 62 3.79 -30.04 -15.09
C VAL A 62 2.44 -29.85 -15.81
N THR A 63 1.41 -30.56 -15.35
CA THR A 63 0.02 -30.46 -15.84
C THR A 63 -0.65 -29.11 -15.55
N GLU A 64 -0.39 -28.52 -14.39
CA GLU A 64 -0.94 -27.22 -13.99
C GLU A 64 -0.23 -26.07 -14.72
N GLU A 65 1.08 -26.18 -14.94
CA GLU A 65 1.84 -25.22 -15.76
C GLU A 65 1.39 -25.27 -17.23
N GLY A 66 1.27 -26.46 -17.82
CA GLY A 66 0.81 -26.60 -19.21
C GLY A 66 -0.64 -26.12 -19.43
N GLY A 67 -1.52 -26.31 -18.44
CA GLY A 67 -2.89 -25.77 -18.47
C GLY A 67 -2.93 -24.24 -18.39
N ARG A 68 -2.02 -23.65 -17.62
CA ARG A 68 -1.89 -22.19 -17.47
C ARG A 68 -1.32 -21.54 -18.73
N GLU A 69 -0.21 -22.05 -19.27
CA GLU A 69 0.38 -21.53 -20.51
C GLU A 69 -0.63 -21.55 -21.66
N SER A 70 -1.39 -22.64 -21.77
CA SER A 70 -2.48 -22.76 -22.74
C SER A 70 -3.60 -21.73 -22.51
N ALA A 71 -3.94 -21.42 -21.26
CA ALA A 71 -4.94 -20.40 -20.94
C ALA A 71 -4.44 -18.97 -21.19
N GLU A 72 -3.17 -18.68 -20.87
CA GLU A 72 -2.52 -17.40 -21.18
C GLU A 72 -2.49 -17.15 -22.69
N GLN A 73 -2.11 -18.16 -23.47
CA GLN A 73 -2.08 -18.07 -24.93
C GLN A 73 -3.48 -17.81 -25.49
N ARG A 74 -4.50 -18.59 -25.07
CA ARG A 74 -5.89 -18.37 -25.50
C ARG A 74 -6.38 -16.97 -25.16
N LEU A 75 -6.03 -16.45 -23.98
CA LEU A 75 -6.44 -15.11 -23.58
C LEU A 75 -5.75 -14.03 -24.42
N ARG A 76 -4.46 -14.19 -24.74
CA ARG A 76 -3.73 -13.30 -25.66
C ARG A 76 -4.33 -13.33 -27.08
N GLU A 77 -4.70 -14.50 -27.58
CA GLU A 77 -5.34 -14.65 -28.89
C GLU A 77 -6.73 -13.99 -28.93
N THR A 78 -7.46 -14.02 -27.82
CA THR A 78 -8.82 -13.46 -27.73
C THR A 78 -8.82 -11.96 -27.50
N VAL A 79 -7.95 -11.46 -26.62
CA VAL A 79 -7.99 -10.08 -26.09
C VAL A 79 -6.85 -9.20 -26.64
N GLY A 80 -5.79 -9.79 -27.20
CA GLY A 80 -4.64 -9.06 -27.74
C GLY A 80 -3.55 -8.77 -26.71
N ARG A 81 -3.21 -7.48 -26.49
CA ARG A 81 -2.11 -7.07 -25.59
C ARG A 81 -2.49 -7.22 -24.12
N VAL A 82 -2.40 -8.45 -23.64
CA VAL A 82 -2.62 -8.81 -22.23
C VAL A 82 -1.30 -8.85 -21.47
N ALA A 83 -1.30 -8.27 -20.28
CA ALA A 83 -0.21 -8.32 -19.31
C ALA A 83 -0.65 -9.12 -18.07
N PHE A 84 0.28 -9.89 -17.54
CA PHE A 84 0.11 -10.71 -16.36
C PHE A 84 1.19 -10.33 -15.34
N SER A 85 0.78 -10.13 -14.09
CA SER A 85 1.69 -10.12 -12.93
C SER A 85 1.35 -11.30 -12.03
N TYR A 86 2.36 -11.88 -11.39
CA TYR A 86 2.22 -13.07 -10.58
C TYR A 86 2.53 -12.78 -9.13
N ASP A 87 1.77 -13.39 -8.24
CA ASP A 87 2.08 -13.38 -6.81
C ASP A 87 3.29 -14.26 -6.53
N GLU A 88 4.25 -13.79 -5.74
CA GLU A 88 5.50 -14.53 -5.53
C GLU A 88 5.32 -15.77 -4.64
N VAL A 89 4.37 -15.72 -3.72
CA VAL A 89 4.09 -16.83 -2.78
C VAL A 89 3.20 -17.87 -3.45
N PHE A 90 2.14 -17.42 -4.14
CA PHE A 90 1.13 -18.31 -4.71
C PHE A 90 1.34 -18.66 -6.18
N ASN A 91 2.19 -17.87 -6.88
CA ASN A 91 2.40 -17.92 -8.32
C ASN A 91 1.07 -17.99 -9.09
N THR A 92 0.06 -17.29 -8.60
CA THR A 92 -1.23 -17.04 -9.27
C THR A 92 -1.18 -15.67 -9.95
N PRO A 93 -1.90 -15.47 -11.05
CA PRO A 93 -2.03 -14.15 -11.65
C PRO A 93 -2.64 -13.17 -10.65
N ARG A 94 -1.79 -12.32 -10.08
CA ARG A 94 -2.17 -11.25 -9.15
C ARG A 94 -2.85 -10.11 -9.89
N PHE A 95 -2.50 -9.87 -11.16
CA PHE A 95 -3.21 -8.92 -12.00
C PHE A 95 -3.22 -9.37 -13.45
N ILE A 96 -4.43 -9.48 -14.02
CA ILE A 96 -4.66 -9.68 -15.44
C ILE A 96 -5.28 -8.40 -15.99
N ARG A 97 -4.59 -7.75 -16.92
CA ARG A 97 -5.09 -6.56 -17.62
C ARG A 97 -4.80 -6.62 -19.10
N SER A 98 -5.61 -5.93 -19.87
CA SER A 98 -5.31 -5.65 -21.27
C SER A 98 -5.08 -4.16 -21.46
N THR A 99 -4.09 -3.80 -22.26
CA THR A 99 -3.78 -2.40 -22.60
C THR A 99 -4.45 -1.95 -23.90
N SER A 100 -5.22 -2.83 -24.55
CA SER A 100 -5.84 -2.55 -25.85
C SER A 100 -7.33 -2.81 -25.90
N ASN A 101 -7.84 -3.83 -25.20
CA ASN A 101 -9.24 -4.27 -25.23
C ASN A 101 -9.72 -4.62 -23.82
N PHE A 102 -11.02 -4.85 -23.63
CA PHE A 102 -11.51 -5.39 -22.36
C PHE A 102 -11.24 -6.90 -22.25
N LEU A 103 -11.12 -7.43 -21.03
CA LEU A 103 -10.97 -8.88 -20.83
C LEU A 103 -12.21 -9.65 -21.31
N VAL A 104 -13.39 -9.06 -21.10
CA VAL A 104 -14.66 -9.55 -21.63
C VAL A 104 -15.48 -8.35 -22.08
N GLU A 105 -15.87 -8.34 -23.34
CA GLU A 105 -16.75 -7.32 -23.90
C GLU A 105 -18.19 -7.49 -23.40
N ALA A 106 -18.89 -6.37 -23.22
CA ALA A 106 -20.32 -6.38 -22.96
C ALA A 106 -21.07 -6.89 -24.20
N ASP A 107 -22.13 -7.65 -23.98
CA ASP A 107 -23.08 -8.06 -25.02
C ASP A 107 -24.37 -7.23 -24.83
N PRO A 108 -24.66 -6.25 -25.71
CA PRO A 108 -25.86 -5.42 -25.60
C PRO A 108 -27.16 -6.21 -25.77
N ASP A 109 -27.14 -7.32 -26.51
CA ASP A 109 -28.31 -8.14 -26.78
C ASP A 109 -28.58 -9.14 -25.65
N ASN A 110 -27.56 -9.45 -24.85
CA ASN A 110 -27.65 -10.30 -23.67
C ASN A 110 -26.89 -9.69 -22.46
N PRO A 111 -27.45 -8.66 -21.82
CA PRO A 111 -26.77 -7.96 -20.74
C PRO A 111 -26.59 -8.86 -19.51
N ARG A 112 -25.32 -9.01 -19.09
CA ARG A 112 -24.93 -9.76 -17.88
C ARG A 112 -24.75 -8.83 -16.70
N THR A 113 -25.08 -9.31 -15.52
CA THR A 113 -24.67 -8.69 -14.26
C THR A 113 -23.14 -8.72 -14.12
N PRO A 114 -22.53 -7.80 -13.35
CA PRO A 114 -21.10 -7.83 -13.09
C PRO A 114 -20.60 -9.17 -12.53
N GLU A 115 -21.39 -9.80 -11.67
CA GLU A 115 -21.09 -11.11 -11.10
C GLU A 115 -21.10 -12.22 -12.16
N GLU A 116 -22.05 -12.17 -13.10
CA GLU A 116 -22.08 -13.09 -14.26
C GLU A 116 -20.90 -12.85 -15.22
N MET A 117 -20.44 -11.60 -15.38
CA MET A 117 -19.23 -11.28 -16.15
C MET A 117 -18.00 -11.94 -15.53
N VAL A 118 -17.85 -11.85 -14.20
CA VAL A 118 -16.73 -12.48 -13.48
C VAL A 118 -16.85 -14.01 -13.53
N ALA A 119 -18.03 -14.56 -13.25
CA ALA A 119 -18.25 -16.01 -13.27
C ALA A 119 -18.00 -16.61 -14.66
N GLY A 120 -18.42 -15.93 -15.73
CA GLY A 120 -18.13 -16.33 -17.10
C GLY A 120 -16.64 -16.32 -17.41
N PHE A 121 -15.92 -15.28 -17.00
CA PHE A 121 -14.46 -15.22 -17.17
C PHE A 121 -13.75 -16.37 -16.43
N ILE A 122 -14.20 -16.72 -15.21
CA ILE A 122 -13.65 -17.87 -14.47
C ILE A 122 -14.04 -19.21 -15.11
N ALA A 123 -15.19 -19.33 -15.75
CA ALA A 123 -15.54 -20.52 -16.51
C ALA A 123 -14.60 -20.73 -17.72
N ASP A 124 -14.28 -19.66 -18.44
CA ASP A 124 -13.48 -19.74 -19.67
C ASP A 124 -11.96 -19.81 -19.40
N PHE A 125 -11.51 -19.07 -18.38
CA PHE A 125 -10.10 -18.84 -18.05
C PHE A 125 -9.73 -19.24 -16.61
N GLY A 126 -10.57 -20.01 -15.91
CA GLY A 126 -10.31 -20.45 -14.53
C GLY A 126 -8.99 -21.20 -14.36
N GLY A 127 -8.52 -21.92 -15.39
CA GLY A 127 -7.21 -22.57 -15.40
C GLY A 127 -6.03 -21.60 -15.23
N LEU A 128 -6.15 -20.36 -15.74
CA LEU A 128 -5.14 -19.30 -15.58
C LEU A 128 -5.02 -18.88 -14.11
N LEU A 129 -6.15 -18.67 -13.45
CA LEU A 129 -6.21 -18.29 -12.04
C LEU A 129 -6.13 -19.49 -11.10
N SER A 130 -6.16 -20.70 -11.66
CA SER A 130 -6.25 -21.97 -10.94
C SER A 130 -7.43 -22.00 -9.96
N ILE A 131 -8.57 -21.49 -10.43
CA ILE A 131 -9.83 -21.43 -9.68
C ILE A 131 -10.91 -22.10 -10.49
N ARG A 132 -11.71 -22.93 -9.83
CA ARG A 132 -12.86 -23.58 -10.44
C ARG A 132 -14.12 -22.75 -10.23
N PRO A 133 -15.08 -22.74 -11.18
CA PRO A 133 -16.34 -22.01 -11.01
C PRO A 133 -17.09 -22.36 -9.71
N GLU A 134 -17.06 -23.63 -9.30
CA GLU A 134 -17.65 -24.08 -8.04
C GLU A 134 -16.96 -23.48 -6.80
N GLU A 135 -15.66 -23.19 -6.87
CA GLU A 135 -14.94 -22.57 -5.75
C GLU A 135 -15.34 -21.10 -5.63
N LEU A 136 -15.44 -20.38 -6.75
CA LEU A 136 -15.94 -19.00 -6.76
C LEU A 136 -17.33 -18.92 -6.14
N ALA A 137 -18.21 -19.88 -6.44
CA ALA A 137 -19.57 -19.92 -5.90
C ALA A 137 -19.63 -20.11 -4.37
N THR A 138 -18.57 -20.66 -3.75
CA THR A 138 -18.45 -20.80 -2.29
C THR A 138 -17.85 -19.58 -1.59
N THR A 139 -17.34 -18.60 -2.34
CA THR A 139 -16.77 -17.37 -1.78
C THR A 139 -17.86 -16.42 -1.31
N ARG A 140 -17.52 -15.59 -0.32
CA ARG A 140 -18.39 -14.50 0.15
C ARG A 140 -18.10 -13.22 -0.65
N VAL A 141 -19.14 -12.61 -1.23
CA VAL A 141 -19.00 -11.27 -1.82
C VAL A 141 -18.88 -10.25 -0.68
N THR A 142 -17.69 -9.71 -0.45
CA THR A 142 -17.41 -8.74 0.61
C THR A 142 -17.57 -7.30 0.15
N ARG A 143 -17.51 -7.06 -1.17
CA ARG A 143 -17.73 -5.74 -1.77
C ARG A 143 -18.39 -5.88 -3.13
N ASN A 144 -19.40 -5.05 -3.36
CA ASN A 144 -19.96 -4.77 -4.67
C ASN A 144 -20.32 -3.28 -4.70
N ALA A 145 -19.35 -2.46 -5.11
CA ALA A 145 -19.45 -1.02 -4.98
C ALA A 145 -19.27 -0.33 -6.33
N THR A 146 -20.17 0.62 -6.63
CA THR A 146 -20.08 1.47 -7.83
C THR A 146 -19.24 2.71 -7.54
N SER A 147 -18.22 2.96 -8.36
CA SER A 147 -17.45 4.20 -8.35
C SER A 147 -18.34 5.37 -8.74
N ARG A 148 -18.33 6.43 -7.93
CA ARG A 148 -19.09 7.66 -8.22
C ARG A 148 -18.52 8.43 -9.40
N ILE A 149 -17.22 8.26 -9.69
CA ILE A 149 -16.51 9.00 -10.74
C ILE A 149 -16.67 8.29 -12.08
N SER A 150 -16.24 7.02 -12.15
CA SER A 150 -16.22 6.27 -13.41
C SER A 150 -17.51 5.50 -13.69
N GLY A 151 -18.35 5.29 -12.68
CA GLY A 151 -19.50 4.37 -12.75
C GLY A 151 -19.12 2.90 -12.82
N ALA A 152 -17.82 2.55 -12.76
CA ALA A 152 -17.37 1.17 -12.74
C ALA A 152 -17.73 0.49 -11.41
N ARG A 153 -18.06 -0.79 -11.46
CA ARG A 153 -18.34 -1.64 -10.30
C ARG A 153 -17.10 -2.44 -9.93
N ASN A 154 -16.73 -2.37 -8.66
CA ASN A 154 -15.66 -3.16 -8.07
C ASN A 154 -16.26 -4.25 -7.18
N ILE A 155 -15.97 -5.50 -7.55
CA ILE A 155 -16.46 -6.68 -6.85
C ILE A 155 -15.28 -7.35 -6.15
N ARG A 156 -15.50 -7.81 -4.92
CA ARG A 156 -14.53 -8.58 -4.14
C ARG A 156 -15.17 -9.84 -3.60
N TYR A 157 -14.50 -10.96 -3.83
CA TYR A 157 -14.85 -12.29 -3.39
C TYR A 157 -13.80 -12.75 -2.38
N GLN A 158 -14.23 -13.19 -1.21
CA GLN A 158 -13.37 -13.68 -0.13
C GLN A 158 -13.53 -15.20 -0.03
N GLN A 159 -12.43 -15.94 -0.21
CA GLN A 159 -12.45 -17.39 0.01
C GLN A 159 -12.59 -17.70 1.49
N GLN A 160 -13.36 -18.74 1.80
CA GLN A 160 -13.67 -19.17 3.15
C GLN A 160 -13.55 -20.68 3.30
N ILE A 161 -13.22 -21.14 4.51
CA ILE A 161 -13.27 -22.54 4.91
C ILE A 161 -14.24 -22.65 6.09
N GLY A 162 -15.38 -23.31 5.88
CA GLY A 162 -16.41 -23.43 6.93
C GLY A 162 -16.96 -22.08 7.41
N GLY A 163 -17.00 -21.07 6.53
CA GLY A 163 -17.44 -19.71 6.84
C GLY A 163 -16.39 -18.80 7.48
N ILE A 164 -15.17 -19.31 7.75
CA ILE A 164 -14.03 -18.53 8.26
C ILE A 164 -13.19 -18.05 7.07
N ASP A 165 -12.80 -16.78 7.07
CA ASP A 165 -12.04 -16.18 5.97
C ASP A 165 -10.63 -16.78 5.85
N VAL A 166 -10.17 -16.95 4.61
CA VAL A 166 -8.77 -17.26 4.30
C VAL A 166 -8.02 -15.95 4.07
N PHE A 167 -7.08 -15.63 4.95
CA PHE A 167 -6.32 -14.38 4.97
C PHE A 167 -5.65 -14.10 3.63
N GLY A 168 -5.97 -12.93 3.04
CA GLY A 168 -5.42 -12.50 1.75
C GLY A 168 -5.95 -13.23 0.51
N ALA A 169 -6.69 -14.33 0.68
CA ALA A 169 -7.24 -15.11 -0.44
C ALA A 169 -8.52 -14.49 -0.98
N GLU A 170 -8.34 -13.46 -1.81
CA GLU A 170 -9.42 -12.71 -2.44
C GLU A 170 -9.32 -12.74 -3.97
N LEU A 171 -10.48 -12.69 -4.62
CA LEU A 171 -10.59 -12.34 -6.03
C LEU A 171 -11.21 -10.95 -6.13
N ARG A 172 -10.62 -10.07 -6.94
CA ARG A 172 -11.14 -8.73 -7.21
C ARG A 172 -11.30 -8.54 -8.70
N ALA A 173 -12.40 -7.91 -9.08
CA ALA A 173 -12.73 -7.63 -10.47
C ALA A 173 -13.37 -6.24 -10.60
N THR A 174 -13.06 -5.58 -11.71
CA THR A 174 -13.67 -4.30 -12.08
C THR A 174 -14.47 -4.46 -13.37
N VAL A 175 -15.76 -4.13 -13.31
CA VAL A 175 -16.66 -4.09 -14.48
C VAL A 175 -17.01 -2.64 -14.77
N THR A 176 -16.86 -2.20 -16.01
CA THR A 176 -17.14 -0.81 -16.41
C THR A 176 -18.63 -0.50 -16.31
N ARG A 177 -18.98 0.80 -16.37
CA ARG A 177 -20.39 1.23 -16.38
C ARG A 177 -21.19 0.61 -17.52
N GLN A 178 -20.53 0.34 -18.65
CA GLN A 178 -21.11 -0.24 -19.85
C GLN A 178 -21.17 -1.78 -19.81
N GLY A 179 -20.65 -2.41 -18.75
CA GLY A 179 -20.73 -3.86 -18.55
C GLY A 179 -19.53 -4.66 -19.08
N HIS A 180 -18.42 -4.02 -19.44
CA HIS A 180 -17.20 -4.72 -19.87
C HIS A 180 -16.36 -5.12 -18.65
N LEU A 181 -15.74 -6.30 -18.67
CA LEU A 181 -14.78 -6.71 -17.64
C LEU A 181 -13.41 -6.10 -17.94
N LEU A 182 -12.94 -5.21 -17.08
CA LEU A 182 -11.70 -4.47 -17.29
C LEU A 182 -10.47 -5.23 -16.78
N ASN A 183 -10.55 -5.76 -15.56
CA ASN A 183 -9.46 -6.48 -14.92
C ASN A 183 -10.00 -7.55 -13.97
N VAL A 184 -9.16 -8.56 -13.74
CA VAL A 184 -9.34 -9.58 -12.70
C VAL A 184 -8.01 -9.81 -12.01
N SER A 185 -8.07 -9.98 -10.70
CA SER A 185 -6.95 -10.31 -9.82
C SER A 185 -7.39 -11.42 -8.88
N SER A 186 -6.51 -12.39 -8.58
CA SER A 186 -6.84 -13.40 -7.61
C SER A 186 -5.65 -13.93 -6.83
N LEU A 187 -5.87 -14.08 -5.54
CA LEU A 187 -5.01 -14.79 -4.59
C LEU A 187 -5.76 -15.98 -3.95
N LEU A 188 -6.86 -16.44 -4.55
CA LEU A 188 -7.56 -17.63 -4.05
C LEU A 188 -6.64 -18.85 -4.08
N LEU A 189 -6.73 -19.70 -3.07
CA LEU A 189 -6.04 -20.98 -3.06
C LEU A 189 -6.67 -21.94 -4.07
N ASN A 190 -5.81 -22.58 -4.86
CA ASN A 190 -6.16 -23.60 -5.84
C ASN A 190 -6.39 -24.95 -5.15
N THR A 191 -7.55 -25.58 -5.38
CA THR A 191 -7.80 -26.94 -4.86
C THR A 191 -7.72 -28.05 -5.92
N VAL A 192 -7.42 -27.71 -7.17
CA VAL A 192 -7.15 -28.70 -8.23
C VAL A 192 -6.00 -29.60 -7.78
N GLY A 193 -6.24 -30.91 -7.77
CA GLY A 193 -5.24 -31.88 -7.28
C GLY A 193 -5.03 -31.89 -5.76
N GLN A 194 -5.74 -31.06 -4.99
CA GLN A 194 -5.57 -30.90 -3.54
C GLN A 194 -6.90 -30.97 -2.77
N PRO A 195 -7.60 -32.13 -2.77
CA PRO A 195 -8.95 -32.27 -2.21
C PRO A 195 -9.08 -32.07 -0.69
N GLY A 196 -7.99 -31.77 0.02
CA GLY A 196 -7.98 -31.49 1.46
C GLY A 196 -7.64 -30.03 1.84
N LEU A 197 -7.26 -29.18 0.88
CA LEU A 197 -6.71 -27.85 1.19
C LEU A 197 -7.72 -26.98 1.93
N LEU A 198 -8.98 -26.96 1.48
CA LEU A 198 -10.05 -26.14 2.05
C LEU A 198 -10.92 -26.91 3.05
N THR A 199 -10.30 -27.73 3.90
CA THR A 199 -11.03 -28.49 4.94
C THR A 199 -10.97 -27.82 6.31
N PRO A 200 -12.07 -27.82 7.09
CA PRO A 200 -12.08 -27.22 8.42
C PRO A 200 -11.05 -27.84 9.37
N GLN A 201 -10.37 -26.98 10.12
CA GLN A 201 -9.37 -27.31 11.12
C GLN A 201 -9.81 -26.80 12.50
N GLN A 202 -9.41 -27.52 13.56
CA GLN A 202 -9.70 -27.12 14.94
C GLN A 202 -8.51 -26.36 15.57
N PRO A 203 -8.74 -25.19 16.19
CA PRO A 203 -7.72 -24.48 16.94
C PRO A 203 -7.37 -25.25 18.22
N GLN A 204 -6.09 -25.29 18.58
CA GLN A 204 -5.56 -25.92 19.79
C GLN A 204 -5.22 -24.92 20.90
N ILE A 205 -5.16 -23.62 20.58
CA ILE A 205 -5.01 -22.55 21.57
C ILE A 205 -6.25 -21.66 21.59
N SER A 206 -6.54 -21.11 22.77
CA SER A 206 -7.61 -20.15 22.99
C SER A 206 -7.26 -18.77 22.43
N ALA A 207 -8.29 -17.94 22.19
CA ALA A 207 -8.11 -16.54 21.80
C ALA A 207 -7.26 -15.77 22.82
N ALA A 208 -7.46 -16.02 24.13
CA ALA A 208 -6.71 -15.37 25.19
C ALA A 208 -5.21 -15.75 25.14
N GLN A 209 -4.89 -17.01 24.85
CA GLN A 209 -3.49 -17.43 24.62
C GLN A 209 -2.91 -16.75 23.38
N ALA A 210 -3.67 -16.67 22.29
CA ALA A 210 -3.21 -15.98 21.08
C ALA A 210 -2.91 -14.49 21.34
N LEU A 211 -3.73 -13.80 22.15
CA LEU A 211 -3.46 -12.43 22.56
C LEU A 211 -2.19 -12.30 23.40
N VAL A 212 -1.88 -13.26 24.29
CA VAL A 212 -0.60 -13.27 25.02
C VAL A 212 0.58 -13.36 24.04
N TRP A 213 0.51 -14.23 23.04
CA TRP A 213 1.56 -14.37 22.02
C TRP A 213 1.69 -13.12 21.14
N ALA A 214 0.57 -12.53 20.73
CA ALA A 214 0.55 -11.30 19.95
C ALA A 214 1.15 -10.12 20.73
N ALA A 215 0.74 -9.94 21.98
CA ALA A 215 1.27 -8.89 22.86
C ALA A 215 2.78 -9.05 23.10
N ALA A 216 3.23 -10.28 23.39
CA ALA A 216 4.65 -10.56 23.57
C ALA A 216 5.49 -10.27 22.29
N ASN A 217 4.92 -10.52 21.10
CA ASN A 217 5.56 -10.25 19.82
C ASN A 217 5.81 -8.76 19.55
N ILE A 218 5.03 -7.88 20.21
CA ILE A 218 5.23 -6.43 20.17
C ILE A 218 5.81 -5.87 21.47
N GLY A 219 6.46 -6.71 22.28
CA GLY A 219 7.14 -6.28 23.51
C GLY A 219 6.22 -5.97 24.70
N VAL A 220 4.91 -6.21 24.57
CA VAL A 220 3.95 -6.01 25.66
C VAL A 220 3.88 -7.27 26.53
N GLN A 221 4.39 -7.16 27.76
CA GLN A 221 4.23 -8.20 28.79
C GLN A 221 2.95 -7.95 29.57
N LEU A 222 1.99 -8.87 29.46
CA LEU A 222 0.70 -8.76 30.13
C LEU A 222 0.80 -9.11 31.61
N GLU A 223 0.15 -8.30 32.46
CA GLU A 223 0.19 -8.50 33.92
C GLU A 223 -0.65 -9.71 34.36
N SER A 224 -1.65 -10.08 33.57
CA SER A 224 -2.53 -11.22 33.83
C SER A 224 -3.11 -11.79 32.54
N MET A 225 -3.71 -12.97 32.65
CA MET A 225 -4.37 -13.60 31.50
C MET A 225 -5.54 -12.74 31.00
N PRO A 226 -5.63 -12.41 29.71
CA PRO A 226 -6.72 -11.61 29.18
C PRO A 226 -8.09 -12.24 29.41
N LEU A 227 -9.02 -11.45 29.94
CA LEU A 227 -10.41 -11.86 30.12
C LEU A 227 -11.21 -11.57 28.84
N VAL A 228 -11.96 -12.55 28.36
CA VAL A 228 -12.89 -12.39 27.24
C VAL A 228 -14.17 -11.72 27.76
N ALA A 229 -14.54 -10.59 27.18
CA ALA A 229 -15.77 -9.87 27.51
C ALA A 229 -16.95 -10.34 26.64
N GLU A 230 -16.69 -10.57 25.34
CA GLU A 230 -17.71 -10.95 24.36
C GLU A 230 -17.13 -11.97 23.38
N VAL A 231 -17.98 -12.90 22.94
CA VAL A 231 -17.71 -13.83 21.83
C VAL A 231 -18.87 -13.73 20.84
N GLY A 232 -18.56 -13.39 19.59
CA GLY A 232 -19.54 -13.34 18.52
C GLY A 232 -20.01 -14.73 18.09
N ASP A 233 -21.27 -14.83 17.66
CA ASP A 233 -21.90 -16.08 17.20
C ASP A 233 -21.47 -16.53 15.80
N GLY A 234 -20.59 -15.76 15.14
CA GLY A 234 -20.06 -16.05 13.81
C GLY A 234 -19.11 -17.25 13.78
N PRO A 235 -18.86 -17.83 12.59
CA PRO A 235 -17.95 -18.96 12.43
C PRO A 235 -16.50 -18.62 12.81
N ASP A 236 -16.10 -17.36 12.66
CA ASP A 236 -14.80 -16.84 13.09
C ASP A 236 -14.69 -16.68 14.62
N ARG A 237 -15.81 -16.77 15.35
CA ARG A 237 -15.89 -16.63 16.81
C ARG A 237 -15.10 -15.42 17.28
N ARG A 238 -15.41 -14.23 16.78
CA ARG A 238 -14.69 -13.00 17.18
C ARG A 238 -14.79 -12.77 18.68
N HIS A 239 -13.66 -12.67 19.36
CA HIS A 239 -13.55 -12.35 20.78
C HIS A 239 -13.20 -10.87 20.94
N VAL A 240 -13.88 -10.20 21.87
CA VAL A 240 -13.50 -8.88 22.38
C VAL A 240 -13.02 -9.05 23.81
N PHE A 241 -11.84 -8.52 24.11
CA PHE A 241 -11.26 -8.64 25.45
C PHE A 241 -11.70 -7.49 26.36
N ALA A 242 -11.80 -7.77 27.65
CA ALA A 242 -12.10 -6.77 28.65
C ALA A 242 -10.98 -5.71 28.73
N PRO A 243 -11.31 -4.46 29.11
CA PRO A 243 -10.30 -3.43 29.33
C PRO A 243 -9.22 -3.87 30.33
N SER A 244 -7.96 -3.52 30.04
CA SER A 244 -6.79 -3.80 30.87
C SER A 244 -5.89 -2.55 30.89
N PRO A 245 -5.13 -2.28 31.98
CA PRO A 245 -4.09 -1.25 32.00
C PRO A 245 -3.01 -1.41 30.92
N ASP A 246 -2.88 -2.61 30.35
CA ASP A 246 -1.90 -2.90 29.29
C ASP A 246 -2.28 -2.29 27.93
N PHE A 247 -3.55 -1.91 27.72
CA PHE A 247 -4.09 -1.56 26.42
C PHE A 247 -4.94 -0.29 26.46
N TRP A 248 -4.65 0.67 25.58
CA TRP A 248 -5.44 1.90 25.43
C TRP A 248 -6.71 1.70 24.58
N TYR A 249 -6.84 0.55 23.91
CA TYR A 249 -8.01 0.13 23.13
C TYR A 249 -8.31 -1.36 23.37
N PRO A 250 -9.57 -1.82 23.42
CA PRO A 250 -9.88 -3.23 23.63
C PRO A 250 -9.29 -4.12 22.51
N PRO A 251 -8.40 -5.07 22.82
CA PRO A 251 -7.92 -6.01 21.83
C PRO A 251 -9.06 -6.89 21.31
N THR A 252 -8.88 -7.45 20.12
CA THR A 252 -9.80 -8.45 19.56
C THR A 252 -9.05 -9.64 18.98
N ALA A 253 -9.70 -10.80 18.90
CA ALA A 253 -9.16 -11.97 18.24
C ALA A 253 -10.26 -12.73 17.49
N ALA A 254 -10.09 -13.01 16.21
CA ALA A 254 -11.01 -13.81 15.41
C ALA A 254 -10.28 -14.97 14.73
N LEU A 255 -10.94 -16.10 14.53
CA LEU A 255 -10.36 -17.18 13.75
C LEU A 255 -10.21 -16.75 12.29
N VAL A 256 -9.09 -17.13 11.69
CA VAL A 256 -8.78 -16.93 10.28
C VAL A 256 -7.99 -18.13 9.77
N TYR A 257 -8.07 -18.45 8.49
CA TYR A 257 -7.16 -19.39 7.86
C TYR A 257 -6.00 -18.63 7.23
N PHE A 258 -4.77 -18.92 7.61
CA PHE A 258 -3.58 -18.33 7.04
C PHE A 258 -2.95 -19.28 6.00
N PRO A 259 -2.85 -18.88 4.73
CA PRO A 259 -2.19 -19.68 3.70
C PRO A 259 -0.67 -19.60 3.88
N MET A 260 -0.04 -20.71 4.25
CA MET A 260 1.42 -20.79 4.40
C MET A 260 2.13 -20.95 3.05
N SER A 261 1.48 -21.63 2.11
CA SER A 261 1.98 -21.91 0.77
C SER A 261 0.79 -22.21 -0.18
N PRO A 262 1.00 -22.41 -1.49
CA PRO A 262 -0.07 -22.81 -2.40
C PRO A 262 -0.81 -24.09 -2.00
N SER A 263 -0.19 -24.94 -1.17
CA SER A 263 -0.73 -26.25 -0.79
C SER A 263 -0.88 -26.47 0.71
N GLU A 264 -0.65 -25.43 1.52
CA GLU A 264 -0.79 -25.50 2.97
C GLU A 264 -1.53 -24.29 3.50
N VAL A 265 -2.58 -24.54 4.27
CA VAL A 265 -3.32 -23.52 5.03
C VAL A 265 -3.37 -23.94 6.49
N ARG A 266 -3.30 -22.97 7.40
CA ARG A 266 -3.37 -23.20 8.85
C ARG A 266 -4.47 -22.37 9.47
N ILE A 267 -5.24 -22.98 10.39
CA ILE A 267 -6.11 -22.20 11.26
C ILE A 267 -5.26 -21.34 12.22
N ALA A 268 -5.61 -20.07 12.33
CA ALA A 268 -4.91 -19.05 13.08
C ALA A 268 -5.89 -18.08 13.76
N TRP A 269 -5.37 -17.22 14.62
CA TRP A 269 -6.08 -16.11 15.23
C TRP A 269 -5.59 -14.80 14.62
N ASP A 270 -6.50 -14.03 14.05
CA ASP A 270 -6.31 -12.63 13.65
C ASP A 270 -6.53 -11.74 14.86
N VAL A 271 -5.44 -11.25 15.43
CA VAL A 271 -5.41 -10.49 16.67
C VAL A 271 -5.17 -9.02 16.36
N LEU A 272 -6.09 -8.16 16.80
CA LEU A 272 -5.87 -6.72 16.83
C LEU A 272 -5.43 -6.33 18.24
N VAL A 273 -4.21 -5.82 18.38
CA VAL A 273 -3.60 -5.53 19.69
C VAL A 273 -2.90 -4.16 19.67
N PRO A 274 -3.26 -3.25 20.60
CA PRO A 274 -2.53 -2.00 20.76
C PRO A 274 -1.21 -2.22 21.52
N GLU A 275 -0.21 -1.45 21.15
CA GLU A 275 1.05 -1.39 21.89
C GLU A 275 0.90 -0.50 23.14
N LYS A 276 1.49 -0.93 24.25
CA LYS A 276 1.40 -0.23 25.53
C LYS A 276 2.18 1.08 25.47
N ASN A 277 1.57 2.16 25.95
CA ASN A 277 2.15 3.52 26.00
C ASN A 277 2.51 4.14 24.63
N THR A 278 1.99 3.62 23.52
CA THR A 278 2.12 4.24 22.19
C THR A 278 0.74 4.38 21.54
N VAL A 279 0.67 4.99 20.36
CA VAL A 279 -0.54 5.00 19.52
C VAL A 279 -0.58 3.87 18.49
N ASN A 280 0.41 2.97 18.51
CA ASN A 280 0.52 1.90 17.53
C ASN A 280 -0.54 0.82 17.77
N LEU A 281 -1.20 0.42 16.69
CA LEU A 281 -2.18 -0.64 16.66
C LEU A 281 -1.71 -1.71 15.69
N TYR A 282 -1.47 -2.92 16.18
CA TYR A 282 -0.97 -4.01 15.34
C TYR A 282 -2.07 -5.00 15.00
N ARG A 283 -2.06 -5.48 13.75
CA ARG A 283 -2.73 -6.71 13.35
C ARG A 283 -1.72 -7.83 13.31
N ILE A 284 -1.96 -8.89 14.07
CA ILE A 284 -1.03 -10.01 14.24
C ILE A 284 -1.78 -11.32 14.00
N ILE A 285 -1.28 -12.16 13.10
CA ILE A 285 -1.81 -13.50 12.88
C ILE A 285 -0.99 -14.50 13.69
N VAL A 286 -1.64 -15.23 14.60
CA VAL A 286 -1.00 -16.25 15.46
C VAL A 286 -1.50 -17.64 15.07
N ASP A 287 -0.59 -18.56 14.76
CA ASP A 287 -0.89 -19.98 14.48
C ASP A 287 -1.69 -20.58 15.64
N ALA A 288 -2.91 -21.03 15.37
CA ALA A 288 -3.82 -21.50 16.40
C ALA A 288 -3.49 -22.93 16.87
N ARG A 289 -2.42 -23.56 16.35
CA ARG A 289 -1.94 -24.89 16.73
C ARG A 289 -0.59 -24.86 17.43
N ARG A 290 0.33 -24.02 16.93
CA ARG A 290 1.74 -23.98 17.37
C ARG A 290 2.12 -22.78 18.21
N SER A 291 1.24 -21.78 18.31
CA SER A 291 1.50 -20.52 19.02
C SER A 291 2.70 -19.74 18.46
N GLU A 292 2.80 -19.71 17.14
CA GLU A 292 3.81 -18.96 16.40
C GLU A 292 3.16 -17.73 15.75
N VAL A 293 3.85 -16.60 15.71
CA VAL A 293 3.38 -15.45 14.92
C VAL A 293 3.68 -15.72 13.45
N LEU A 294 2.65 -15.65 12.63
CA LEU A 294 2.71 -15.87 11.18
C LEU A 294 2.78 -14.55 10.40
N PHE A 295 2.19 -13.48 10.95
CA PHE A 295 2.14 -12.17 10.31
C PHE A 295 2.01 -11.08 11.37
N ARG A 296 2.60 -9.91 11.13
CA ARG A 296 2.42 -8.67 11.88
C ARG A 296 2.40 -7.50 10.90
N ALA A 297 1.39 -6.63 11.04
CA ALA A 297 1.39 -5.31 10.42
C ALA A 297 1.07 -4.24 11.46
N ASN A 298 1.84 -3.16 11.48
CA ASN A 298 1.40 -1.93 12.15
C ASN A 298 0.32 -1.27 11.30
N LEU A 299 -0.82 -0.96 11.90
CA LEU A 299 -1.96 -0.29 11.27
C LEU A 299 -1.99 1.22 11.58
N THR A 300 -1.07 1.71 12.40
CA THR A 300 -0.95 3.13 12.71
C THR A 300 -0.02 3.79 11.71
N GLU A 301 -0.59 4.62 10.85
CA GLU A 301 0.14 5.60 10.05
C GLU A 301 0.22 6.91 10.86
N GLN A 302 1.41 7.47 11.00
CA GLN A 302 1.61 8.79 11.63
C GLN A 302 1.82 9.82 10.53
N ALA A 303 1.15 10.96 10.64
CA ALA A 303 1.39 12.07 9.74
C ALA A 303 2.63 12.83 10.21
N ALA A 304 3.51 13.20 9.28
CA ALA A 304 4.58 14.15 9.57
C ALA A 304 4.02 15.50 9.97
N THR A 305 4.73 16.17 10.89
CA THR A 305 4.33 17.43 11.49
C THR A 305 5.37 18.53 11.30
N GLU A 306 6.60 18.19 10.92
CA GLU A 306 7.69 19.14 10.77
C GLU A 306 7.85 19.59 9.32
N GLN A 307 7.81 20.91 9.11
CA GLN A 307 8.06 21.50 7.79
C GLN A 307 9.54 21.43 7.42
N ILE A 308 9.81 21.31 6.12
CA ILE A 308 11.12 21.54 5.51
C ILE A 308 11.09 22.83 4.68
N MET A 309 12.21 23.55 4.65
CA MET A 309 12.39 24.74 3.82
C MET A 309 13.42 24.47 2.72
N LEU A 310 13.01 24.53 1.45
CA LEU A 310 13.87 24.22 0.30
C LEU A 310 14.01 25.46 -0.61
N ASN A 311 15.23 25.93 -0.87
CA ASN A 311 15.45 27.01 -1.85
C ASN A 311 15.68 26.43 -3.25
N VAL A 312 14.64 26.40 -4.08
CA VAL A 312 14.58 25.62 -5.33
C VAL A 312 13.91 26.37 -6.48
N PHE A 313 14.03 25.84 -7.69
CA PHE A 313 13.23 26.29 -8.82
C PHE A 313 11.92 25.48 -8.89
N THR A 314 10.77 26.15 -8.74
CA THR A 314 9.43 25.54 -8.75
C THR A 314 8.81 25.43 -10.15
N GLY A 315 9.55 25.82 -11.20
CA GLY A 315 9.11 25.79 -12.59
C GLY A 315 10.27 25.76 -13.59
N ASP A 316 9.97 26.14 -14.85
CA ASP A 316 10.95 26.20 -15.94
C ASP A 316 12.16 27.06 -15.54
N SER A 317 13.36 26.50 -15.65
CA SER A 317 14.56 26.98 -14.97
C SER A 317 15.85 26.38 -15.55
N PRO A 318 17.03 26.93 -15.20
CA PRO A 318 17.22 28.20 -14.51
C PRO A 318 17.00 29.41 -15.44
N ALA A 319 16.86 29.20 -16.75
CA ALA A 319 16.68 30.25 -17.75
C ALA A 319 15.59 29.82 -18.76
N PRO A 320 14.31 30.01 -18.41
CA PRO A 320 13.17 29.38 -19.08
C PRO A 320 12.96 29.88 -20.51
N LEU A 321 12.57 28.95 -21.39
CA LEU A 321 12.25 29.20 -22.80
C LEU A 321 11.03 28.40 -23.28
N THR A 322 10.26 27.80 -22.38
CA THR A 322 9.13 26.92 -22.73
C THR A 322 7.85 27.71 -23.08
N PRO A 323 7.10 27.33 -24.14
CA PRO A 323 7.46 26.33 -25.15
C PRO A 323 8.51 26.86 -26.11
N PHE A 324 9.51 26.03 -26.41
CA PHE A 324 10.53 26.38 -27.39
C PHE A 324 9.90 26.45 -28.79
N PRO A 325 10.07 27.55 -29.56
CA PRO A 325 9.55 27.63 -30.92
C PRO A 325 10.20 26.55 -31.79
N PRO A 326 9.43 25.72 -32.53
CA PRO A 326 10.02 24.71 -33.40
C PRO A 326 10.82 25.36 -34.54
N GLY A 327 12.04 24.87 -34.76
CA GLY A 327 12.83 25.15 -35.96
C GLY A 327 13.99 26.14 -35.77
N THR A 328 15.19 25.62 -36.04
CA THR A 328 16.53 26.27 -36.07
C THR A 328 17.20 26.41 -34.69
N PRO A 329 18.39 25.78 -34.49
CA PRO A 329 19.25 26.06 -33.34
C PRO A 329 19.54 27.56 -33.25
N ARG A 330 19.35 28.16 -32.07
CA ARG A 330 19.67 29.56 -31.78
C ARG A 330 20.62 29.62 -30.59
N THR A 331 21.49 30.62 -30.56
CA THR A 331 22.39 30.91 -29.42
C THR A 331 21.72 31.77 -28.34
N PHE A 332 20.41 31.97 -28.43
CA PHE A 332 19.67 32.79 -27.48
C PHE A 332 19.44 32.02 -26.18
N GLN A 333 19.90 32.60 -25.08
CA GLN A 333 19.64 32.13 -23.72
C GLN A 333 18.77 33.17 -23.01
N ALA A 334 17.66 32.74 -22.39
CA ALA A 334 16.85 33.63 -21.57
C ALA A 334 17.62 34.12 -20.34
N ALA A 335 17.15 35.22 -19.74
CA ALA A 335 17.66 35.65 -18.45
C ALA A 335 17.36 34.59 -17.37
N PRO A 336 18.30 34.30 -16.46
CA PRO A 336 18.01 33.40 -15.35
C PRO A 336 16.88 33.92 -14.46
N VAL A 337 16.07 33.00 -13.94
CA VAL A 337 15.06 33.28 -12.92
C VAL A 337 15.65 33.02 -11.53
N SER A 338 14.98 33.55 -10.50
CA SER A 338 15.35 33.30 -9.10
C SER A 338 14.71 32.01 -8.59
N ARG A 339 15.39 31.36 -7.64
CA ARG A 339 14.79 30.30 -6.82
C ARG A 339 13.82 30.88 -5.80
N GLU A 340 12.94 30.03 -5.30
CA GLU A 340 11.96 30.31 -4.26
C GLU A 340 12.26 29.45 -3.04
N LEU A 341 12.19 30.04 -1.84
CA LEU A 341 12.24 29.29 -0.59
C LEU A 341 10.84 28.76 -0.29
N VAL A 342 10.58 27.51 -0.67
CA VAL A 342 9.32 26.83 -0.39
C VAL A 342 9.34 26.23 1.01
N THR A 343 8.19 26.22 1.69
CA THR A 343 8.01 25.60 3.01
C THR A 343 6.84 24.64 2.95
N LEU A 344 7.10 23.35 3.20
CA LEU A 344 6.10 22.29 3.04
C LEU A 344 6.47 21.05 3.87
N ILE A 345 5.53 20.12 4.04
CA ILE A 345 5.76 18.77 4.59
C ILE A 345 5.84 17.78 3.41
N ALA A 346 4.80 17.81 2.56
CA ALA A 346 4.72 17.15 1.26
C ALA A 346 3.82 17.98 0.32
N LEU A 347 3.75 17.59 -0.96
CA LEU A 347 2.72 18.12 -1.87
C LEU A 347 1.39 17.39 -1.68
N ASP A 348 1.44 16.10 -1.36
CA ASP A 348 0.29 15.25 -1.06
C ASP A 348 0.58 14.36 0.16
N GLU A 349 -0.08 14.65 1.29
CA GLU A 349 0.09 13.88 2.54
C GLU A 349 -0.48 12.46 2.45
N VAL A 350 -1.29 12.13 1.43
CA VAL A 350 -1.68 10.74 1.18
C VAL A 350 -0.54 9.97 0.50
N ALA A 351 0.13 10.60 -0.45
CA ALA A 351 1.28 10.01 -1.15
C ALA A 351 2.51 9.92 -0.25
N SER A 352 2.75 10.96 0.53
CA SER A 352 3.89 11.10 1.43
C SER A 352 3.41 11.33 2.86
N PRO A 353 2.89 10.30 3.56
CA PRO A 353 2.33 10.44 4.91
C PRO A 353 3.37 10.88 5.95
N ASN A 354 4.63 10.45 5.79
CA ASN A 354 5.75 10.91 6.60
C ASN A 354 6.41 12.21 6.05
N GLY A 355 5.73 12.91 5.14
CA GLY A 355 6.34 14.02 4.42
C GLY A 355 7.41 13.57 3.42
N TRP A 356 8.10 14.53 2.80
CA TRP A 356 9.24 14.22 1.93
C TRP A 356 10.51 13.87 2.73
N MET A 357 10.54 14.23 4.02
CA MET A 357 11.61 13.99 4.98
C MET A 357 10.98 13.75 6.34
N ASP A 358 11.30 12.61 6.97
CA ASP A 358 10.71 12.20 8.24
C ASP A 358 10.95 13.24 9.34
N ASP A 359 10.04 13.32 10.32
CA ASP A 359 10.17 14.24 11.46
C ASP A 359 11.43 13.93 12.27
N GLY A 360 12.20 14.97 12.64
CA GLY A 360 13.48 14.83 13.34
C GLY A 360 14.70 14.68 12.42
N ASP A 361 14.51 14.37 11.13
CA ASP A 361 15.60 14.27 10.15
C ASP A 361 16.04 15.64 9.60
N ASN A 362 17.24 15.66 9.00
CA ASN A 362 17.89 16.87 8.49
C ASN A 362 18.69 16.66 7.18
N THR A 363 18.54 15.53 6.51
CA THR A 363 19.30 15.18 5.29
C THR A 363 18.38 15.10 4.08
N THR A 364 18.90 15.18 2.85
CA THR A 364 18.13 14.97 1.60
C THR A 364 17.77 13.50 1.36
N GLU A 365 17.21 12.86 2.38
CA GLU A 365 16.78 11.47 2.43
C GLU A 365 15.34 11.43 2.94
N GLY A 366 14.55 10.52 2.38
CA GLY A 366 13.19 10.28 2.80
C GLY A 366 12.58 9.12 2.05
N ASN A 367 11.30 8.84 2.32
CA ASN A 367 10.64 7.64 1.84
C ASN A 367 10.68 7.48 0.30
N ASN A 368 10.53 8.56 -0.46
CA ASN A 368 10.40 8.49 -1.92
C ASN A 368 11.74 8.60 -2.65
N CYS A 369 12.75 9.19 -2.01
CA CYS A 369 13.95 9.67 -2.67
C CYS A 369 15.13 9.81 -1.69
N ILE A 370 16.28 9.32 -2.11
CA ILE A 370 17.57 9.58 -1.49
C ILE A 370 18.41 10.36 -2.49
N ALA A 371 18.61 11.65 -2.25
CA ALA A 371 19.40 12.51 -3.14
C ALA A 371 20.81 12.70 -2.58
N ILE A 372 21.81 12.31 -3.36
CA ILE A 372 23.24 12.33 -2.99
C ILE A 372 24.07 13.07 -4.03
N ILE A 373 25.16 13.71 -3.61
CA ILE A 373 26.13 14.31 -4.53
C ILE A 373 27.14 13.23 -4.92
N ASP A 374 27.07 12.73 -6.14
CA ASP A 374 27.90 11.61 -6.63
C ASP A 374 28.72 12.05 -7.86
N ARG A 375 29.70 12.92 -7.64
CA ARG A 375 30.47 13.48 -8.77
C ARG A 375 31.48 12.51 -9.38
N ASP A 376 31.95 11.56 -8.58
CA ASP A 376 32.96 10.58 -8.96
C ASP A 376 32.35 9.21 -9.36
N PHE A 377 31.03 9.05 -9.30
CA PHE A 377 30.34 7.84 -9.73
C PHE A 377 30.86 6.58 -9.03
N SER A 378 31.14 6.72 -7.73
CA SER A 378 31.74 5.67 -6.93
C SER A 378 30.70 4.63 -6.47
N GLN A 379 31.17 3.45 -6.05
CA GLN A 379 30.30 2.46 -5.37
C GLN A 379 30.32 2.64 -3.84
N THR A 380 30.92 3.73 -3.34
CA THR A 380 30.97 4.04 -1.91
C THR A 380 29.87 5.04 -1.56
N ALA A 381 29.40 5.03 -0.31
CA ALA A 381 28.36 5.95 0.12
C ALA A 381 28.82 7.41 0.00
N ASP A 382 28.02 8.22 -0.70
CA ASP A 382 28.27 9.64 -0.96
C ASP A 382 27.60 10.58 0.06
N GLU A 383 27.94 11.88 -0.04
CA GLU A 383 27.40 12.93 0.84
C GLU A 383 25.92 13.21 0.52
N VAL A 384 25.04 12.86 1.47
CA VAL A 384 23.70 13.47 1.59
C VAL A 384 23.84 14.93 2.04
N VAL A 385 22.96 15.80 1.58
CA VAL A 385 23.02 17.22 1.95
C VAL A 385 22.28 17.43 3.27
N GLU A 386 22.95 18.02 4.25
CA GLU A 386 22.36 18.42 5.53
C GLU A 386 21.89 19.88 5.54
N GLY A 387 20.71 20.14 6.11
CA GLY A 387 20.18 21.50 6.28
C GLY A 387 20.91 22.31 7.37
N ASP A 388 21.08 23.61 7.15
CA ASP A 388 21.65 24.54 8.13
C ASP A 388 20.97 25.94 8.05
N PRO A 389 20.21 26.35 9.09
CA PRO A 389 19.84 25.60 10.30
C PRO A 389 19.05 24.30 9.98
N PRO A 390 18.85 23.39 10.96
CA PRO A 390 18.15 22.14 10.71
C PRO A 390 16.82 22.34 9.97
N ARG A 391 16.56 21.48 8.98
CA ARG A 391 15.43 21.47 8.04
C ARG A 391 15.34 22.70 7.13
N LYS A 392 16.37 23.55 7.08
CA LYS A 392 16.48 24.67 6.12
C LYS A 392 17.62 24.45 5.11
N PHE A 393 17.24 24.22 3.86
CA PHE A 393 18.12 23.94 2.73
C PHE A 393 18.22 25.16 1.81
N ASP A 394 18.95 26.17 2.27
CA ASP A 394 19.07 27.49 1.62
C ASP A 394 20.51 27.76 1.16
N PHE A 395 21.02 26.90 0.29
CA PHE A 395 22.39 27.01 -0.22
C PHE A 395 22.52 28.05 -1.32
N ALA A 396 23.64 28.75 -1.38
CA ALA A 396 23.93 29.71 -2.44
C ALA A 396 24.04 29.03 -3.81
N LEU A 397 23.58 29.72 -4.86
CA LEU A 397 23.72 29.30 -6.24
C LEU A 397 24.12 30.51 -7.09
N SER A 398 25.24 30.40 -7.78
CA SER A 398 25.68 31.38 -8.78
C SER A 398 26.08 30.65 -10.05
N LEU A 399 25.30 30.85 -11.11
CA LEU A 399 25.53 30.23 -12.42
C LEU A 399 26.76 30.77 -13.15
N SER A 400 27.43 31.80 -12.60
CA SER A 400 28.73 32.27 -13.07
C SER A 400 29.91 31.45 -12.54
N ASN A 401 29.68 30.64 -11.50
CA ASN A 401 30.71 29.83 -10.87
C ASN A 401 30.75 28.43 -11.49
N ALA A 402 31.80 27.67 -11.18
CA ALA A 402 31.92 26.30 -11.65
C ALA A 402 30.87 25.39 -10.95
N PRO A 403 30.28 24.38 -11.64
CA PRO A 403 29.17 23.58 -11.11
C PRO A 403 29.40 22.87 -9.78
N GLU A 404 30.64 22.48 -9.50
CA GLU A 404 31.07 21.90 -8.24
C GLU A 404 30.85 22.82 -7.04
N THR A 405 30.79 24.14 -7.27
CA THR A 405 30.63 25.13 -6.19
C THR A 405 29.19 25.26 -5.69
N TYR A 406 28.22 24.67 -6.41
CA TYR A 406 26.81 24.74 -6.06
C TYR A 406 26.10 23.38 -6.07
N SER A 407 26.85 22.28 -5.89
CA SER A 407 26.30 20.92 -5.82
C SER A 407 25.20 20.75 -4.77
N LYS A 408 25.32 21.39 -3.60
CA LYS A 408 24.28 21.34 -2.56
C LYS A 408 22.97 21.97 -3.03
N ALA A 409 23.02 23.13 -3.69
CA ALA A 409 21.83 23.75 -4.27
C ALA A 409 21.23 22.90 -5.40
N SER A 410 22.07 22.26 -6.23
CA SER A 410 21.60 21.34 -7.28
C SER A 410 20.95 20.07 -6.71
N CYS A 411 21.52 19.49 -5.65
CA CYS A 411 21.00 18.27 -5.02
C CYS A 411 19.65 18.53 -4.34
N VAL A 412 19.51 19.64 -3.62
CA VAL A 412 18.23 20.06 -3.03
C VAL A 412 17.15 20.29 -4.09
N ASN A 413 17.52 20.88 -5.23
CA ASN A 413 16.60 21.05 -6.34
C ASN A 413 16.19 19.71 -6.96
N LEU A 414 17.11 18.74 -7.06
CA LEU A 414 16.80 17.38 -7.51
C LEU A 414 15.86 16.66 -6.54
N PHE A 415 16.15 16.71 -5.24
CA PHE A 415 15.30 16.16 -4.18
C PHE A 415 13.86 16.69 -4.24
N TYR A 416 13.71 18.02 -4.43
CA TYR A 416 12.40 18.64 -4.62
C TYR A 416 11.65 18.07 -5.82
N TRP A 417 12.28 17.99 -7.00
CA TRP A 417 11.59 17.56 -8.21
C TRP A 417 11.26 16.07 -8.23
N VAL A 418 12.09 15.22 -7.63
CA VAL A 418 11.80 13.78 -7.52
C VAL A 418 10.59 13.56 -6.61
N ASN A 419 10.57 14.18 -5.41
CA ASN A 419 9.42 14.10 -4.51
C ASN A 419 8.15 14.73 -5.08
N PHE A 420 8.27 15.88 -5.76
CA PHE A 420 7.13 16.50 -6.46
C PHE A 420 6.55 15.56 -7.51
N CYS A 421 7.41 14.91 -8.31
CA CYS A 421 6.99 13.94 -9.32
C CYS A 421 6.33 12.72 -8.67
N HIS A 422 6.88 12.20 -7.57
CA HIS A 422 6.29 11.11 -6.79
C HIS A 422 4.83 11.44 -6.42
N ASP A 423 4.61 12.52 -5.66
CA ASP A 423 3.28 12.89 -5.18
C ASP A 423 2.31 13.15 -6.35
N ARG A 424 2.80 13.77 -7.43
CA ARG A 424 1.97 14.06 -8.60
C ARG A 424 1.58 12.79 -9.36
N MET A 425 2.48 11.82 -9.48
CA MET A 425 2.21 10.54 -10.14
C MET A 425 1.30 9.67 -9.28
N TYR A 426 1.46 9.72 -7.95
CA TYR A 426 0.56 9.07 -7.00
C TYR A 426 -0.89 9.55 -7.18
N GLN A 427 -1.12 10.86 -7.31
CA GLN A 427 -2.44 11.42 -7.62
C GLN A 427 -3.03 10.94 -8.95
N LEU A 428 -2.18 10.51 -9.89
CA LEU A 428 -2.57 9.94 -11.18
C LEU A 428 -2.75 8.41 -11.14
N GLY A 429 -2.54 7.79 -9.98
CA GLY A 429 -2.72 6.36 -9.74
C GLY A 429 -1.46 5.51 -9.85
N PHE A 430 -0.28 6.12 -9.80
CA PHE A 430 0.98 5.39 -9.60
C PHE A 430 1.25 5.26 -8.09
N ASP A 431 0.52 4.35 -7.45
CA ASP A 431 0.55 4.03 -6.01
C ASP A 431 1.38 2.76 -5.72
N GLU A 432 1.42 2.32 -4.46
CA GLU A 432 2.24 1.17 -4.02
C GLU A 432 1.90 -0.11 -4.77
N ILE A 433 0.61 -0.36 -5.01
CA ILE A 433 0.17 -1.54 -5.74
C ILE A 433 0.57 -1.48 -7.22
N SER A 434 0.78 -0.27 -7.74
CA SER A 434 1.19 -0.01 -9.12
C SER A 434 2.71 0.00 -9.31
N GLY A 435 3.49 -0.22 -8.23
CA GLY A 435 4.95 -0.28 -8.20
C GLY A 435 5.59 1.11 -8.26
N ASN A 436 5.14 2.02 -7.38
CA ASN A 436 5.80 3.31 -7.20
C ASN A 436 7.09 3.15 -6.38
N PHE A 437 7.99 4.13 -6.48
CA PHE A 437 9.30 4.09 -5.84
C PHE A 437 9.22 4.67 -4.42
N GLN A 438 9.35 3.81 -3.40
CA GLN A 438 9.44 4.26 -2.02
C GLN A 438 9.99 3.19 -1.05
N ALA A 439 10.73 3.62 -0.04
CA ALA A 439 11.32 2.74 0.96
C ALA A 439 10.25 1.98 1.77
N GLY A 440 9.20 2.66 2.22
CA GLY A 440 8.12 2.09 3.01
C GLY A 440 6.78 2.20 2.32
N ASN A 441 6.06 1.07 2.21
CA ASN A 441 4.73 0.99 1.60
C ASN A 441 3.55 1.14 2.56
N PHE A 442 3.81 1.44 3.84
CA PHE A 442 2.76 1.69 4.84
C PHE A 442 1.68 0.58 4.93
N GLY A 443 2.02 -0.66 4.51
CA GLY A 443 1.05 -1.77 4.44
C GLY A 443 0.00 -1.66 3.33
N ARG A 444 0.18 -0.76 2.35
CA ARG A 444 -0.79 -0.47 1.28
C ARG A 444 -0.66 -1.38 0.06
N GLY A 445 0.44 -2.12 -0.07
CA GLY A 445 0.70 -3.06 -1.17
C GLY A 445 2.10 -2.90 -1.73
N GLY A 446 2.36 -3.41 -2.94
CA GLY A 446 3.67 -3.30 -3.60
C GLY A 446 4.83 -4.02 -2.91
N PHE A 447 6.01 -3.89 -3.49
CA PHE A 447 7.30 -4.10 -2.82
C PHE A 447 7.89 -2.73 -2.47
N GLY A 448 8.40 -2.58 -1.24
CA GLY A 448 9.09 -1.34 -0.82
C GLY A 448 10.60 -1.55 -0.90
N ASP A 449 11.37 -0.75 -0.16
CA ASP A 449 12.83 -0.68 -0.22
C ASP A 449 13.37 -0.22 -1.59
N ASP A 450 12.58 0.54 -2.35
CA ASP A 450 12.96 1.06 -3.67
C ASP A 450 12.82 2.59 -3.84
N PRO A 451 13.29 3.43 -2.90
CA PRO A 451 13.31 4.87 -3.12
C PRO A 451 14.15 5.22 -4.36
N VAL A 452 13.82 6.32 -5.03
CA VAL A 452 14.66 6.81 -6.12
C VAL A 452 16.01 7.25 -5.56
N LEU A 453 17.09 6.58 -5.94
CA LEU A 453 18.45 7.03 -5.69
C LEU A 453 18.82 8.13 -6.70
N ALA A 454 18.74 9.38 -6.28
CA ALA A 454 18.90 10.54 -7.13
C ALA A 454 20.34 11.09 -7.09
N LEU A 455 21.16 10.64 -8.06
CA LEU A 455 22.58 10.98 -8.16
C LEU A 455 22.80 12.38 -8.74
N CYS A 456 23.08 13.35 -7.88
CA CYS A 456 23.33 14.74 -8.28
C CYS A 456 24.75 14.89 -8.86
N GLN A 457 24.83 15.44 -10.07
CA GLN A 457 26.08 15.65 -10.81
C GLN A 457 26.88 14.35 -11.06
N ALA A 458 26.15 13.23 -11.18
CA ALA A 458 26.66 11.87 -11.45
C ALA A 458 27.82 11.83 -12.46
N GLY A 459 29.00 11.41 -12.02
CA GLY A 459 30.17 11.17 -12.89
C GLY A 459 30.77 12.40 -13.56
N ALA A 460 30.45 13.61 -13.10
CA ALA A 460 31.01 14.86 -13.63
C ALA A 460 32.55 14.88 -13.57
N ASP A 461 33.17 14.27 -12.56
CA ASP A 461 34.62 14.20 -12.42
C ASP A 461 35.28 13.22 -13.41
N PHE A 462 34.49 12.31 -13.99
CA PHE A 462 34.88 11.41 -15.08
C PHE A 462 34.54 11.96 -16.48
N GLY A 463 34.00 13.18 -16.54
CA GLY A 463 33.59 13.81 -17.79
C GLY A 463 32.25 13.29 -18.33
N PHE A 464 31.45 12.61 -17.52
CA PHE A 464 30.05 12.37 -17.87
C PHE A 464 29.31 13.70 -17.82
N ALA A 465 28.91 14.18 -18.99
CA ALA A 465 28.27 15.47 -19.16
C ALA A 465 27.27 15.44 -20.32
N ASN A 466 26.38 16.42 -20.36
CA ASN A 466 25.39 16.60 -21.43
C ASN A 466 24.42 15.42 -21.59
N ASN A 467 24.17 14.66 -20.52
CA ASN A 467 23.19 13.57 -20.51
C ASN A 467 22.58 13.41 -19.10
N ALA A 468 21.46 12.69 -19.02
CA ALA A 468 20.87 12.17 -17.79
C ALA A 468 20.40 10.73 -18.05
N PHE A 469 20.30 9.91 -17.01
CA PHE A 469 19.83 8.53 -17.11
C PHE A 469 18.93 8.17 -15.93
N PHE A 470 18.14 7.12 -16.11
CA PHE A 470 17.29 6.56 -15.08
C PHE A 470 17.25 5.04 -15.28
N ALA A 471 17.60 4.29 -14.25
CA ALA A 471 17.50 2.83 -14.24
C ALA A 471 16.21 2.47 -13.48
N THR A 472 15.45 1.53 -14.04
CA THR A 472 14.20 1.05 -13.44
C THR A 472 14.28 -0.47 -13.27
N PRO A 473 14.97 -0.96 -12.24
CA PRO A 473 14.93 -2.38 -11.89
C PRO A 473 13.49 -2.79 -11.49
N PRO A 474 13.23 -4.08 -11.24
CA PRO A 474 11.94 -4.53 -10.70
C PRO A 474 11.56 -3.81 -9.40
N ASP A 475 10.26 -3.82 -9.09
CA ASP A 475 9.69 -3.30 -7.84
C ASP A 475 10.45 -3.86 -6.62
N GLY A 476 10.81 -2.98 -5.67
CA GLY A 476 11.60 -3.33 -4.49
C GLY A 476 13.13 -3.37 -4.67
N GLU A 477 13.65 -2.79 -5.76
CA GLU A 477 15.09 -2.59 -5.98
C GLU A 477 15.40 -1.11 -6.34
N SER A 478 16.47 -0.54 -5.75
CA SER A 478 17.00 0.80 -6.06
C SER A 478 18.30 0.79 -6.85
#